data_AF-A0A1E4CR05-F1
#
_entry.id   AF-A0A1E4CR05-F1
#
_cell.length_a   1.000
_cell.length_b   1.000
_cell.length_c   1.000
_cell.angle_alpha   90.00
_cell.angle_beta   90.00
_cell.angle_gamma   90.00
#
_symmetry.space_group_name_H-M   'P 1'
#
loop_
_entity.id
_entity.type
_entity.pdbx_description
1 polymer ?
#
loop_
_entity_poly.entity_id
_entity_poly.type
_entity_poly.pdbx_seq_one_letter_code
_entity_poly.pdbx_strand_id
1 'polypeptide(L)'
;MNPATLGRRAGALLIDSAIALLLMMGALAIFAGISFATGGAFPLPIAVIAAYLVLLAWFAFYSFLQAGAGSFGMRALGLRLARVDGTESPLGFGRALARNVVWGLGGAIVVGYFSPLFDSSPWRRGWHDKATGAVVTDIAGRGAPLPVAPQAGAAQPVPMRAGVTDAPGAPAYPVAPPPAPPAYPVASPTAPPAGPPVAPPVAPPPYVPTPSAMTYAGDTELVGRDAVAAPTPAPAPVLAPAVPVAPLRGASTAAGVISFVPGVTDPAARPAAAPAATPSTPAPAAPAAPPLSPAGSAFPPLDAPPSADVDETRLSGPARQPLARIVWDDGTRHGVYGRSVFGRNPSAEPDATRVPVRDETLSLSKTHFELVVDEQRALWVIDRESTNGVVIRRGTQRQTAVPGERTRVRMGDVLEIGDRSATVEVAS
;
A
#
# COMPACT_ATOMS: atom_id res chain seq x y z
N MET A 1 8.77 -16.70 -15.18
CA MET A 1 9.54 -15.68 -14.44
C MET A 1 9.78 -16.04 -12.97
N ASN A 2 11.03 -15.93 -12.49
CA ASN A 2 11.38 -16.05 -11.07
C ASN A 2 11.50 -14.65 -10.43
N PRO A 3 10.98 -14.42 -9.20
CA PRO A 3 11.12 -13.14 -8.52
C PRO A 3 12.56 -12.90 -8.04
N ALA A 4 13.04 -11.67 -8.19
CA ALA A 4 14.33 -11.26 -7.67
C ALA A 4 14.30 -10.98 -6.16
N THR A 5 15.34 -11.39 -5.42
CA THR A 5 15.46 -11.08 -3.99
C THR A 5 15.70 -9.58 -3.75
N LEU A 6 15.24 -9.07 -2.60
CA LEU A 6 15.41 -7.66 -2.22
C LEU A 6 16.88 -7.22 -2.21
N GLY A 7 17.79 -8.08 -1.71
CA GLY A 7 19.23 -7.78 -1.68
C GLY A 7 19.83 -7.55 -3.08
N ARG A 8 19.42 -8.33 -4.08
CA ARG A 8 19.88 -8.14 -5.47
C ARG A 8 19.29 -6.89 -6.10
N ARG A 9 18.01 -6.59 -5.81
CA ARG A 9 17.38 -5.34 -6.26
C ARG A 9 18.08 -4.11 -5.67
N ALA A 10 18.41 -4.16 -4.38
CA ALA A 10 19.16 -3.11 -3.70
C ALA A 10 20.58 -2.99 -4.27
N GLY A 11 21.28 -4.11 -4.53
CA GLY A 11 22.59 -4.10 -5.19
C GLY A 11 22.57 -3.45 -6.56
N ALA A 12 21.56 -3.74 -7.39
CA ALA A 12 21.41 -3.12 -8.71
C ALA A 12 21.19 -1.60 -8.59
N LEU A 13 20.34 -1.18 -7.64
CA LEU A 13 20.12 0.24 -7.35
C LEU A 13 21.40 0.93 -6.88
N LEU A 14 22.21 0.29 -6.03
CA LEU A 14 23.48 0.85 -5.55
C LEU A 14 24.48 1.06 -6.70
N ILE A 15 24.63 0.07 -7.58
CA ILE A 15 25.49 0.20 -8.78
C ILE A 15 25.02 1.35 -9.66
N ASP A 16 23.72 1.40 -9.97
CA ASP A 16 23.14 2.44 -10.81
C ASP A 16 23.28 3.84 -10.18
N SER A 17 23.11 3.93 -8.86
CA SER A 17 23.23 5.19 -8.10
C SER A 17 24.68 5.67 -8.07
N ALA A 18 25.65 4.77 -7.96
CA ALA A 18 27.08 5.11 -8.04
C ALA A 18 27.44 5.69 -9.42
N ILE A 19 26.94 5.08 -10.50
CA ILE A 19 27.15 5.60 -11.87
C ILE A 19 26.54 7.00 -12.00
N ALA A 20 25.30 7.19 -11.54
CA ALA A 20 24.63 8.49 -11.60
C ALA A 20 25.36 9.55 -10.78
N LEU A 21 25.88 9.20 -9.60
CA LEU A 21 26.67 10.08 -8.75
C LEU A 21 27.98 10.52 -9.42
N LEU A 22 28.72 9.57 -10.00
CA LEU A 22 29.97 9.87 -10.72
C LEU A 22 29.71 10.77 -11.94
N LEU A 23 28.64 10.52 -12.67
CA LEU A 23 28.22 11.34 -13.80
C LEU A 23 27.86 12.77 -13.36
N MET A 24 27.13 12.93 -12.25
CA MET A 24 26.80 14.25 -11.69
C MET A 24 28.06 14.99 -11.22
N MET A 25 28.97 14.32 -10.50
CA MET A 25 30.23 14.91 -10.05
C MET A 25 31.11 15.33 -11.22
N GLY A 26 31.21 14.51 -12.26
CA GLY A 26 31.93 14.84 -13.49
C GLY A 26 31.33 16.04 -14.21
N ALA A 27 30.00 16.07 -14.37
CA ALA A 27 29.31 17.21 -15.01
C ALA A 27 29.52 18.52 -14.23
N LEU A 28 29.37 18.48 -12.90
CA LEU A 28 29.62 19.65 -12.04
C LEU A 28 31.07 20.11 -12.14
N ALA A 29 32.05 19.21 -12.08
CA ALA A 29 33.46 19.54 -12.20
C ALA A 29 33.79 20.19 -13.56
N ILE A 30 33.26 19.63 -14.66
CA ILE A 30 33.47 20.15 -16.01
C ILE A 30 32.86 21.55 -16.16
N PHE A 31 31.58 21.72 -15.83
CA PHE A 31 30.90 23.00 -16.03
C PHE A 31 31.39 24.10 -15.09
N ALA A 32 31.71 23.76 -13.83
CA ALA A 32 32.36 24.69 -12.91
C ALA A 32 33.76 25.05 -13.41
N GLY A 33 34.53 24.08 -13.90
CA GLY A 33 35.84 24.30 -14.53
C GLY A 33 35.80 25.29 -15.69
N ILE A 34 34.80 25.15 -16.58
CA ILE A 34 34.55 26.12 -17.68
C ILE A 34 34.23 27.51 -17.12
N SER A 35 33.42 27.60 -16.07
CA SER A 35 33.09 28.87 -15.42
C SER A 35 34.34 29.59 -14.91
N PHE A 36 35.22 28.88 -14.21
CA PHE A 36 36.48 29.42 -13.71
C PHE A 36 37.46 29.77 -14.83
N ALA A 37 37.63 28.89 -15.83
CA ALA A 37 38.55 29.09 -16.95
C ALA A 37 38.17 30.29 -17.84
N THR A 38 36.89 30.65 -17.87
CA THR A 38 36.37 31.78 -18.66
C THR A 38 36.24 33.08 -17.87
N GLY A 39 36.73 33.13 -16.62
CA GLY A 39 36.61 34.31 -15.76
C GLY A 39 35.16 34.71 -15.48
N GLY A 40 34.23 33.74 -15.50
CA GLY A 40 32.80 33.99 -15.26
C GLY A 40 31.96 34.32 -16.50
N ALA A 41 32.54 34.32 -17.71
CA ALA A 41 31.75 34.48 -18.94
C ALA A 41 30.73 33.35 -19.12
N PHE A 42 30.98 32.18 -18.54
CA PHE A 42 29.98 31.14 -18.29
C PHE A 42 29.61 31.15 -16.79
N PRO A 43 28.49 31.79 -16.38
CA PRO A 43 28.14 31.97 -14.97
C PRO A 43 27.92 30.66 -14.21
N LEU A 44 28.34 30.60 -12.93
CA LEU A 44 28.17 29.43 -12.07
C LEU A 44 26.71 28.92 -11.97
N PRO A 45 25.67 29.77 -11.87
CA PRO A 45 24.29 29.27 -11.88
C PRO A 45 23.93 28.53 -13.19
N ILE A 46 24.44 29.01 -14.34
CA ILE A 46 24.25 28.35 -15.63
C ILE A 46 25.03 27.04 -15.69
N ALA A 47 26.24 26.99 -15.14
CA ALA A 47 27.03 25.77 -15.00
C ALA A 47 26.30 24.68 -14.20
N VAL A 48 25.69 25.07 -13.07
CA VAL A 48 24.89 24.17 -12.24
C VAL A 48 23.66 23.68 -13.01
N ILE A 49 22.92 24.57 -13.69
CA ILE A 49 21.78 24.18 -14.53
C ILE A 49 22.21 23.19 -15.61
N ALA A 50 23.31 23.44 -16.30
CA ALA A 50 23.84 22.54 -17.33
C ALA A 50 24.17 21.14 -16.76
N ALA A 51 24.75 21.06 -15.56
CA ALA A 51 24.99 19.79 -14.89
C ALA A 51 23.68 19.04 -14.57
N TYR A 52 22.65 19.74 -14.10
CA TYR A 52 21.33 19.12 -13.88
C TYR A 52 20.63 18.70 -15.18
N LEU A 53 20.84 19.40 -16.30
CA LEU A 53 20.34 18.97 -17.60
C LEU A 53 21.01 17.67 -18.06
N VAL A 54 22.31 17.49 -17.77
CA VAL A 54 23.01 16.22 -18.00
C VAL A 54 22.40 15.10 -17.14
N LEU A 55 22.08 15.36 -15.87
CA LEU A 55 21.38 14.38 -15.03
C LEU A 55 19.96 14.08 -15.53
N LEU A 56 19.24 15.08 -16.03
CA LEU A 56 17.91 14.89 -16.60
C LEU A 56 17.96 14.01 -17.87
N ALA A 57 18.95 14.25 -18.74
CA ALA A 57 19.20 13.41 -19.90
C ALA A 57 19.57 11.97 -19.47
N TRP A 58 20.41 11.83 -18.44
CA TRP A 58 20.74 10.54 -17.85
C TRP A 58 19.50 9.83 -17.29
N PHE A 59 18.59 10.54 -16.62
CA PHE A 59 17.35 9.98 -16.10
C PHE A 59 16.45 9.40 -17.20
N ALA A 60 16.32 10.11 -18.33
CA ALA A 60 15.59 9.62 -19.50
C ALA A 60 16.28 8.39 -20.11
N PHE A 61 17.60 8.44 -20.28
CA PHE A 61 18.39 7.32 -20.80
C PHE A 61 18.33 6.10 -19.88
N TYR A 62 18.43 6.29 -18.58
CA TYR A 62 18.28 5.25 -17.56
C TYR A 62 16.91 4.58 -17.65
N SER A 63 15.84 5.37 -17.79
CA SER A 63 14.48 4.87 -17.99
C SER A 63 14.34 4.07 -19.29
N PHE A 64 15.02 4.50 -20.35
CA PHE A 64 15.12 3.75 -21.61
C PHE A 64 15.84 2.41 -21.45
N LEU A 65 16.98 2.36 -20.73
CA LEU A 65 17.67 1.10 -20.45
C LEU A 65 16.77 0.13 -19.67
N GLN A 66 16.07 0.63 -18.66
CA GLN A 66 15.11 -0.13 -17.86
C GLN A 66 13.91 -0.65 -18.65
N ALA A 67 13.51 0.04 -19.71
CA ALA A 67 12.39 -0.33 -20.55
C ALA A 67 12.60 -1.67 -21.28
N GLY A 68 13.85 -2.02 -21.59
CA GLY A 68 14.24 -3.20 -22.35
C GLY A 68 15.08 -4.18 -21.54
N ALA A 69 16.37 -4.26 -21.86
CA ALA A 69 17.29 -5.25 -21.29
C ALA A 69 17.69 -5.00 -19.81
N GLY A 70 17.23 -3.90 -19.21
CA GLY A 70 17.59 -3.50 -17.84
C GLY A 70 18.74 -2.48 -17.81
N SER A 71 18.91 -1.86 -16.65
CA SER A 71 20.02 -0.93 -16.35
C SER A 71 21.35 -1.66 -16.19
N PHE A 72 22.45 -0.93 -16.02
CA PHE A 72 23.78 -1.51 -15.81
C PHE A 72 23.82 -2.40 -14.56
N GLY A 73 23.31 -1.92 -13.42
CA GLY A 73 23.23 -2.69 -12.18
C GLY A 73 22.32 -3.92 -12.30
N MET A 74 21.19 -3.78 -13.00
CA MET A 74 20.32 -4.92 -13.27
C MET A 74 21.01 -5.97 -14.12
N ARG A 75 21.69 -5.58 -15.21
CA ARG A 75 22.44 -6.51 -16.07
C ARG A 75 23.56 -7.21 -15.31
N ALA A 76 24.32 -6.46 -14.51
CA ALA A 76 25.41 -7.01 -13.69
C ALA A 76 24.93 -8.08 -12.71
N LEU A 77 23.72 -7.92 -12.18
CA LEU A 77 23.12 -8.87 -11.23
C LEU A 77 22.15 -9.86 -11.87
N GLY A 78 22.03 -9.89 -13.20
CA GLY A 78 21.12 -10.80 -13.91
C GLY A 78 19.65 -10.56 -13.58
N LEU A 79 19.24 -9.29 -13.56
CA LEU A 79 17.87 -8.85 -13.29
C LEU A 79 17.28 -8.16 -14.51
N ARG A 80 15.94 -8.17 -14.62
CA ARG A 80 15.22 -7.36 -15.61
C ARG A 80 13.88 -6.89 -15.06
N LEU A 81 13.35 -5.80 -15.61
CA LEU A 81 11.96 -5.44 -15.42
C LEU A 81 11.09 -6.15 -16.45
N ALA A 82 9.95 -6.64 -16.00
CA ALA A 82 8.93 -7.22 -16.86
C ALA A 82 7.55 -6.72 -16.43
N ARG A 83 6.56 -6.93 -17.30
CA ARG A 83 5.15 -6.66 -16.99
C ARG A 83 4.56 -7.83 -16.18
N VAL A 84 3.71 -7.51 -15.22
CA VAL A 84 3.04 -8.48 -14.34
C VAL A 84 2.12 -9.45 -15.08
N ASP A 85 1.68 -9.10 -16.30
CA ASP A 85 0.69 -9.82 -17.13
C ASP A 85 1.15 -11.22 -17.62
N GLY A 86 2.29 -11.73 -17.13
CA GLY A 86 2.75 -13.10 -17.38
C GLY A 86 3.47 -13.34 -18.70
N THR A 87 3.51 -12.36 -19.61
CA THR A 87 3.98 -12.52 -21.00
C THR A 87 5.50 -12.40 -21.22
N GLU A 88 6.32 -12.41 -20.17
CA GLU A 88 7.77 -12.10 -20.23
C GLU A 88 8.14 -10.85 -21.04
N SER A 89 7.16 -9.96 -21.23
CA SER A 89 7.33 -8.79 -22.08
C SER A 89 8.11 -7.71 -21.34
N PRO A 90 9.00 -6.98 -22.05
CA PRO A 90 9.67 -5.82 -21.50
C PRO A 90 8.64 -4.78 -21.03
N LEU A 91 9.00 -4.01 -20.00
CA LEU A 91 8.09 -3.06 -19.38
C LEU A 91 7.64 -1.95 -20.36
N GLY A 92 8.54 -1.54 -21.27
CA GLY A 92 8.33 -0.44 -22.20
C GLY A 92 8.65 0.93 -21.59
N PHE A 93 9.02 1.89 -22.44
CA PHE A 93 9.61 3.17 -22.01
C PHE A 93 8.67 3.99 -21.12
N GLY A 94 7.43 4.22 -21.54
CA GLY A 94 6.48 5.05 -20.77
C GLY A 94 6.23 4.51 -19.36
N ARG A 95 6.13 3.20 -19.21
CA ARG A 95 5.95 2.54 -17.90
C ARG A 95 7.22 2.58 -17.06
N ALA A 96 8.41 2.41 -17.67
CA ALA A 96 9.69 2.55 -16.96
C ALA A 96 9.92 4.00 -16.48
N LEU A 97 9.61 4.99 -17.32
CA LEU A 97 9.70 6.40 -16.95
C LEU A 97 8.74 6.75 -15.82
N ALA A 98 7.45 6.40 -15.95
CA ALA A 98 6.45 6.61 -14.90
C ALA A 98 6.85 5.92 -13.59
N ARG A 99 7.45 4.73 -13.66
CA ARG A 99 7.95 4.00 -12.50
C ARG A 99 9.03 4.79 -11.79
N ASN A 100 9.99 5.35 -12.52
CA ASN A 100 11.07 6.15 -11.94
C ASN A 100 10.58 7.48 -11.36
N VAL A 101 9.57 8.11 -11.98
CA VAL A 101 8.91 9.30 -11.44
C VAL A 101 8.21 8.98 -10.11
N VAL A 102 7.40 7.92 -10.06
CA VAL A 102 6.71 7.49 -8.83
C VAL A 102 7.72 7.11 -7.75
N TRP A 103 8.85 6.50 -8.12
CA TRP A 103 9.94 6.20 -7.19
C TRP A 103 10.58 7.47 -6.62
N GLY A 104 10.90 8.45 -7.47
CA GLY A 104 11.45 9.75 -7.05
C GLY A 104 10.50 10.50 -6.12
N LEU A 105 9.22 10.57 -6.47
CA LEU A 105 8.18 11.20 -5.64
C LEU A 105 7.97 10.46 -4.32
N GLY A 106 7.98 9.12 -4.33
CA GLY A 106 7.91 8.31 -3.11
C GLY A 106 9.10 8.55 -2.18
N GLY A 107 10.27 8.85 -2.75
CA GLY A 107 11.47 9.24 -2.02
C GLY A 107 11.31 10.52 -1.19
N ALA A 108 10.47 11.46 -1.62
CA ALA A 108 10.21 12.70 -0.90
C ALA A 108 9.59 12.47 0.50
N ILE A 109 8.95 11.32 0.72
CA ILE A 109 8.34 10.94 2.01
C ILE A 109 9.23 9.93 2.77
N VAL A 110 10.41 9.57 2.24
CA VAL A 110 11.36 8.53 2.71
C VAL A 110 10.77 7.12 2.75
N VAL A 111 9.59 6.95 3.33
CA VAL A 111 8.79 5.71 3.40
C VAL A 111 8.58 5.08 2.01
N GLY A 112 8.48 5.88 0.95
CA GLY A 112 8.30 5.36 -0.41
C GLY A 112 9.45 4.46 -0.88
N TYR A 113 10.69 4.68 -0.42
CA TYR A 113 11.82 3.80 -0.73
C TYR A 113 11.71 2.43 -0.06
N PHE A 114 11.05 2.36 1.10
CA PHE A 114 10.80 1.13 1.84
C PHE A 114 9.47 0.46 1.44
N SER A 115 8.72 1.04 0.48
CA SER A 115 7.46 0.47 0.01
C SER A 115 7.51 -0.99 -0.46
N PRO A 116 8.60 -1.51 -1.03
CA PRO A 116 8.75 -2.95 -1.33
C PRO A 116 8.63 -3.88 -0.10
N LEU A 117 8.95 -3.40 1.10
CA LEU A 117 8.89 -4.20 2.33
C LEU A 117 7.45 -4.44 2.79
N PHE A 118 6.52 -3.59 2.36
CA PHE A 118 5.09 -3.69 2.68
C PHE A 118 4.30 -4.58 1.71
N ASP A 119 4.96 -5.17 0.71
CA ASP A 119 4.33 -6.12 -0.21
C ASP A 119 4.67 -7.55 0.18
N SER A 120 3.66 -8.31 0.63
CA SER A 120 3.79 -9.71 1.02
C SER A 120 3.85 -10.67 -0.17
N SER A 121 3.57 -10.18 -1.39
CA SER A 121 3.71 -10.99 -2.60
C SER A 121 5.16 -11.46 -2.79
N PRO A 122 5.40 -12.60 -3.46
CA PRO A 122 6.75 -13.05 -3.79
C PRO A 122 7.58 -12.00 -4.57
N TRP A 123 6.91 -11.05 -5.22
CA TRP A 123 7.52 -10.00 -6.02
C TRP A 123 8.00 -8.78 -5.21
N ARG A 124 7.57 -8.62 -3.95
CA ARG A 124 7.95 -7.48 -3.07
C ARG A 124 7.79 -6.12 -3.78
N ARG A 125 6.67 -5.85 -4.44
CA ARG A 125 6.45 -4.68 -5.32
C ARG A 125 6.28 -3.39 -4.52
N GLY A 126 7.13 -2.39 -4.77
CA GLY A 126 6.93 -1.06 -4.21
C GLY A 126 5.79 -0.30 -4.90
N TRP A 127 5.44 0.89 -4.41
CA TRP A 127 4.36 1.71 -5.01
C TRP A 127 4.61 2.03 -6.49
N HIS A 128 5.87 2.32 -6.84
CA HIS A 128 6.33 2.51 -8.21
C HIS A 128 6.12 1.29 -9.12
N ASP A 129 6.34 0.09 -8.60
CA ASP A 129 6.08 -1.18 -9.31
C ASP A 129 4.58 -1.44 -9.46
N LYS A 130 3.79 -1.12 -8.42
CA LYS A 130 2.33 -1.27 -8.42
C LYS A 130 1.67 -0.33 -9.43
N ALA A 131 2.03 0.95 -9.40
CA ALA A 131 1.52 1.99 -10.29
C ALA A 131 1.77 1.69 -11.78
N THR A 132 2.82 0.92 -12.09
CA THR A 132 3.21 0.65 -13.48
C THR A 132 3.06 -0.80 -13.90
N GLY A 133 2.49 -1.67 -13.06
CA GLY A 133 2.38 -3.09 -13.40
C GLY A 133 3.75 -3.77 -13.59
N ALA A 134 4.80 -3.23 -12.98
CA ALA A 134 6.16 -3.75 -13.11
C ALA A 134 6.46 -4.83 -12.06
N VAL A 135 7.28 -5.78 -12.47
CA VAL A 135 7.90 -6.79 -11.60
C VAL A 135 9.39 -6.92 -11.93
N VAL A 136 10.22 -7.18 -10.92
CA VAL A 136 11.66 -7.44 -11.11
C VAL A 136 11.88 -8.94 -11.19
N THR A 137 12.27 -9.41 -12.37
CA THR A 137 12.53 -10.81 -12.64
C THR A 137 14.01 -11.11 -12.53
N ASP A 138 14.32 -12.29 -12.03
CA ASP A 138 15.65 -12.87 -12.12
C ASP A 138 15.79 -13.66 -13.43
N ILE A 139 16.72 -13.21 -14.28
CA ILE A 139 17.05 -13.85 -15.55
C ILE A 139 18.29 -14.76 -15.45
N ALA A 140 19.04 -14.69 -14.35
CA ALA A 140 20.19 -15.58 -14.10
C ALA A 140 19.80 -16.91 -13.44
N GLY A 141 18.51 -17.12 -13.12
CA GLY A 141 18.02 -18.37 -12.53
C GLY A 141 18.49 -18.63 -11.09
N ARG A 142 18.90 -17.60 -10.35
CA ARG A 142 19.41 -17.67 -8.96
C ARG A 142 18.36 -17.29 -7.90
N GLY A 143 17.12 -17.10 -8.29
CA GLY A 143 15.99 -16.75 -7.46
C GLY A 143 15.34 -18.03 -6.94
N ALA A 144 14.73 -17.95 -5.76
CA ALA A 144 13.93 -19.05 -5.24
C ALA A 144 12.85 -19.38 -6.29
N PRO A 145 12.75 -20.63 -6.77
CA PRO A 145 11.64 -21.04 -7.60
C PRO A 145 10.34 -20.70 -6.87
N LEU A 146 9.39 -20.09 -7.57
CA LEU A 146 8.04 -20.02 -7.03
C LEU A 146 7.59 -21.47 -6.77
N PRO A 147 6.97 -21.77 -5.61
CA PRO A 147 6.24 -23.02 -5.46
C PRO A 147 5.29 -23.10 -6.64
N VAL A 148 5.48 -24.10 -7.49
CA VAL A 148 4.49 -24.42 -8.52
C VAL A 148 3.24 -24.79 -7.72
N ALA A 149 2.25 -23.89 -7.68
CA ALA A 149 0.92 -24.26 -7.27
C ALA A 149 0.57 -25.51 -8.08
N PRO A 150 0.11 -26.62 -7.47
CA PRO A 150 -0.23 -27.81 -8.22
C PRO A 150 -1.13 -27.38 -9.37
N GLN A 151 -0.61 -27.47 -10.60
CA GLN A 151 -1.48 -27.44 -11.76
C GLN A 151 -2.46 -28.56 -11.47
N ALA A 152 -3.74 -28.21 -11.28
CA ALA A 152 -4.80 -29.19 -11.20
C ALA A 152 -4.62 -30.06 -12.44
N GLY A 153 -4.06 -31.24 -12.24
CA GLY A 153 -3.53 -32.06 -13.31
C GLY A 153 -4.69 -32.30 -14.26
N ALA A 154 -4.50 -31.88 -15.52
CA ALA A 154 -5.25 -32.47 -16.60
C ALA A 154 -5.18 -33.98 -16.39
N ALA A 155 -6.33 -34.60 -16.11
CA ALA A 155 -6.43 -36.01 -15.85
C ALA A 155 -5.77 -36.76 -17.01
N GLN A 156 -4.57 -37.31 -16.76
CA GLN A 156 -3.94 -38.24 -17.66
C GLN A 156 -4.86 -39.48 -17.70
N PRO A 157 -5.33 -39.93 -18.88
CA PRO A 157 -6.09 -41.16 -18.97
C PRO A 157 -5.15 -42.32 -18.61
N VAL A 158 -5.40 -42.99 -17.49
CA VAL A 158 -4.71 -44.22 -17.14
C VAL A 158 -5.15 -45.31 -18.14
N PRO A 159 -4.23 -45.96 -18.88
CA PRO A 159 -4.60 -47.07 -19.74
C PRO A 159 -4.96 -48.28 -18.87
N MET A 160 -6.23 -48.70 -18.93
CA MET A 160 -6.71 -49.90 -18.27
C MET A 160 -6.05 -51.13 -18.91
N ARG A 161 -5.11 -51.74 -18.19
CA ARG A 161 -4.51 -53.03 -18.57
C ARG A 161 -5.38 -54.12 -17.97
N ALA A 162 -6.02 -54.91 -18.83
CA ALA A 162 -6.72 -56.13 -18.45
C ALA A 162 -5.72 -57.12 -17.82
N GLY A 163 -6.01 -57.54 -16.60
CA GLY A 163 -5.26 -58.56 -15.87
C GLY A 163 -6.22 -59.41 -15.06
N VAL A 164 -6.43 -60.63 -15.56
CA VAL A 164 -7.15 -61.72 -14.89
C VAL A 164 -6.28 -62.25 -13.75
N THR A 165 -6.84 -62.41 -12.55
CA THR A 165 -6.46 -63.47 -11.60
C THR A 165 -7.65 -63.84 -10.70
N ASP A 166 -7.66 -65.12 -10.37
CA ASP A 166 -8.74 -65.95 -9.84
C ASP A 166 -8.84 -65.97 -8.29
N ALA A 167 -10.05 -66.29 -7.81
CA ALA A 167 -10.38 -67.04 -6.57
C ALA A 167 -10.36 -66.33 -5.16
N PRO A 168 -10.95 -66.92 -4.09
CA PRO A 168 -12.28 -66.54 -3.59
C PRO A 168 -12.40 -66.34 -2.05
N GLY A 169 -13.47 -65.68 -1.58
CA GLY A 169 -14.05 -65.93 -0.25
C GLY A 169 -14.23 -64.74 0.69
N ALA A 170 -15.48 -64.31 0.88
CA ALA A 170 -16.12 -63.91 2.16
C ALA A 170 -17.54 -63.35 1.89
N PRO A 171 -18.54 -63.60 2.75
CA PRO A 171 -19.91 -63.14 2.51
C PRO A 171 -20.01 -61.63 2.73
N ALA A 172 -20.51 -60.90 1.73
CA ALA A 172 -20.84 -59.49 1.86
C ALA A 172 -22.20 -59.32 2.58
N TYR A 173 -22.19 -58.67 3.74
CA TYR A 173 -23.40 -58.11 4.32
C TYR A 173 -23.87 -56.92 3.48
N PRO A 174 -25.17 -56.75 3.19
CA PRO A 174 -25.65 -55.58 2.47
C PRO A 174 -25.63 -54.36 3.41
N VAL A 175 -24.57 -53.56 3.33
CA VAL A 175 -24.57 -52.20 3.88
C VAL A 175 -25.25 -51.30 2.84
N ALA A 176 -26.45 -50.82 3.17
CA ALA A 176 -27.15 -49.84 2.36
C ALA A 176 -26.31 -48.54 2.26
N PRO A 177 -26.19 -47.91 1.08
CA PRO A 177 -25.50 -46.64 0.94
C PRO A 177 -26.25 -45.54 1.71
N PRO A 178 -25.54 -44.54 2.26
CA PRO A 178 -26.18 -43.37 2.88
C PRO A 178 -27.02 -42.61 1.86
N PRO A 179 -28.14 -41.99 2.27
CA PRO A 179 -29.00 -41.24 1.36
C PRO A 179 -28.25 -40.05 0.75
N ALA A 180 -28.43 -39.86 -0.55
CA ALA A 180 -27.90 -38.72 -1.28
C ALA A 180 -28.44 -37.40 -0.70
N PRO A 181 -27.62 -36.32 -0.64
CA PRO A 181 -28.13 -34.99 -0.29
C PRO A 181 -29.19 -34.54 -1.30
N PRO A 182 -30.16 -33.71 -0.90
CA PRO A 182 -31.20 -33.22 -1.79
C PRO A 182 -30.57 -32.46 -2.97
N ALA A 183 -30.95 -32.86 -4.19
CA ALA A 183 -30.61 -32.13 -5.39
C ALA A 183 -31.33 -30.78 -5.36
N TYR A 184 -30.59 -29.69 -5.15
CA TYR A 184 -31.08 -28.36 -5.46
C TYR A 184 -31.16 -28.25 -6.99
N PRO A 185 -32.29 -27.80 -7.59
CA PRO A 185 -32.34 -27.53 -9.01
C PRO A 185 -31.35 -26.40 -9.31
N VAL A 186 -30.24 -26.74 -9.96
CA VAL A 186 -29.38 -25.76 -10.61
C VAL A 186 -30.20 -25.23 -11.79
N ALA A 187 -30.56 -23.95 -11.75
CA ALA A 187 -31.16 -23.29 -12.89
C ALA A 187 -30.20 -23.40 -14.08
N SER A 188 -30.62 -24.09 -15.14
CA SER A 188 -29.93 -24.07 -16.42
C SER A 188 -29.77 -22.62 -16.87
N PRO A 189 -28.57 -22.17 -17.30
CA PRO A 189 -28.44 -20.85 -17.89
C PRO A 189 -29.29 -20.83 -19.16
N THR A 190 -30.38 -20.07 -19.13
CA THR A 190 -31.18 -19.78 -20.32
C THR A 190 -30.28 -19.06 -21.31
N ALA A 191 -30.21 -19.58 -22.54
CA ALA A 191 -29.53 -18.90 -23.63
C ALA A 191 -30.06 -17.46 -23.77
N PRO A 192 -29.18 -16.46 -23.99
CA PRO A 192 -29.65 -15.09 -24.21
C PRO A 192 -30.54 -15.04 -25.46
N PRO A 193 -31.62 -14.24 -25.47
CA PRO A 193 -32.42 -14.05 -26.67
C PRO A 193 -31.55 -13.42 -27.76
N ALA A 194 -31.67 -13.95 -28.98
CA ALA A 194 -31.01 -13.39 -30.16
C ALA A 194 -31.37 -11.91 -30.30
N GLY A 195 -30.35 -11.05 -30.29
CA GLY A 195 -30.54 -9.63 -30.59
C GLY A 195 -31.05 -9.45 -32.02
N PRO A 196 -31.73 -8.32 -32.32
CA PRO A 196 -32.17 -8.02 -33.68
C PRO A 196 -30.95 -7.91 -34.63
N PRO A 197 -31.12 -8.26 -35.93
CA PRO A 197 -30.01 -8.25 -36.88
C PRO A 197 -29.39 -6.85 -36.99
N VAL A 198 -28.08 -6.78 -36.75
CA VAL A 198 -27.26 -5.58 -36.95
C VAL A 198 -27.14 -5.33 -38.46
N ALA A 199 -27.60 -4.17 -38.92
CA ALA A 199 -27.38 -3.71 -40.29
C ALA A 199 -25.87 -3.47 -40.55
N PRO A 200 -25.37 -3.74 -41.77
CA PRO A 200 -23.96 -3.52 -42.08
C PRO A 200 -23.57 -2.04 -41.96
N PRO A 201 -22.31 -1.73 -41.59
CA PRO A 201 -21.87 -0.35 -41.41
C PRO A 201 -21.89 0.40 -42.75
N VAL A 202 -22.62 1.52 -42.78
CA VAL A 202 -22.58 2.49 -43.88
C VAL A 202 -21.23 3.21 -43.82
N ALA A 203 -20.48 3.18 -44.93
CA ALA A 203 -19.20 3.88 -45.06
C ALA A 203 -19.39 5.41 -44.91
N PRO A 204 -18.49 6.12 -44.21
CA PRO A 204 -18.54 7.58 -44.16
C PRO A 204 -18.20 8.18 -45.53
N PRO A 205 -18.82 9.33 -45.92
CA PRO A 205 -18.49 10.00 -47.17
C PRO A 205 -17.06 10.56 -47.15
N PRO A 206 -16.40 10.65 -48.33
CA PRO A 206 -15.02 11.14 -48.42
C PRO A 206 -14.92 12.61 -47.96
N TYR A 207 -13.92 12.86 -47.12
CA TYR A 207 -13.50 14.18 -46.66
C TYR A 207 -12.95 15.01 -47.83
N VAL A 208 -13.57 16.17 -48.09
CA VAL A 208 -13.06 17.16 -49.04
C VAL A 208 -12.24 18.19 -48.25
N PRO A 209 -10.92 18.31 -48.46
CA PRO A 209 -10.14 19.35 -47.81
C PRO A 209 -10.45 20.72 -48.42
N THR A 210 -10.85 21.68 -47.59
CA THR A 210 -10.92 23.11 -47.93
C THR A 210 -9.51 23.70 -47.99
N PRO A 211 -9.11 24.38 -49.08
CA PRO A 211 -7.82 25.05 -49.13
C PRO A 211 -7.84 26.39 -48.38
N SER A 212 -6.74 26.62 -47.66
CA SER A 212 -6.39 27.84 -46.94
C SER A 212 -6.38 29.08 -47.84
N ALA A 213 -7.04 30.16 -47.41
CA ALA A 213 -6.88 31.48 -48.01
C ALA A 213 -5.73 32.24 -47.32
N MET A 214 -4.67 32.45 -48.09
CA MET A 214 -3.58 33.40 -47.83
C MET A 214 -4.04 34.81 -48.23
N THR A 215 -3.81 35.78 -47.35
CA THR A 215 -3.43 37.20 -47.59
C THR A 215 -4.22 38.05 -48.60
N TYR A 216 -4.85 39.14 -48.10
CA TYR A 216 -4.57 40.48 -48.62
C TYR A 216 -4.87 41.56 -47.55
N ALA A 217 -3.83 42.24 -47.10
CA ALA A 217 -3.92 43.57 -46.50
C ALA A 217 -3.80 44.58 -47.65
N GLY A 218 -4.75 45.52 -47.72
CA GLY A 218 -4.86 46.50 -48.79
C GLY A 218 -5.77 47.66 -48.38
N ASP A 219 -5.12 48.62 -47.74
CA ASP A 219 -5.45 49.99 -47.41
C ASP A 219 -5.84 50.84 -48.64
N THR A 220 -6.96 51.58 -48.58
CA THR A 220 -7.08 53.06 -48.74
C THR A 220 -8.54 53.55 -48.92
N GLU A 221 -8.95 54.36 -47.96
CA GLU A 221 -9.69 55.65 -48.01
C GLU A 221 -10.40 56.13 -49.30
N LEU A 222 -11.66 56.61 -49.20
CA LEU A 222 -12.05 58.06 -49.22
C LEU A 222 -13.52 58.35 -49.63
N VAL A 223 -14.09 59.37 -48.95
CA VAL A 223 -15.29 60.21 -49.26
C VAL A 223 -16.67 59.55 -49.07
N GLY A 224 -17.64 60.06 -48.31
CA GLY A 224 -17.88 61.35 -47.66
C GLY A 224 -19.36 61.74 -47.87
N ARG A 225 -20.10 62.06 -46.79
CA ARG A 225 -21.12 63.14 -46.66
C ARG A 225 -22.15 62.89 -45.52
N ASP A 226 -22.17 63.87 -44.63
CA ASP A 226 -23.31 64.58 -44.03
C ASP A 226 -24.32 63.88 -43.09
N ALA A 227 -24.12 64.17 -41.80
CA ALA A 227 -25.05 64.80 -40.84
C ALA A 227 -26.43 64.18 -40.52
N VAL A 228 -26.68 63.93 -39.22
CA VAL A 228 -27.65 64.62 -38.32
C VAL A 228 -28.11 63.70 -37.15
N ALA A 229 -28.00 64.26 -35.94
CA ALA A 229 -28.74 64.02 -34.68
C ALA A 229 -28.76 62.63 -33.97
N ALA A 230 -28.51 62.70 -32.66
CA ALA A 230 -28.66 61.63 -31.65
C ALA A 230 -30.09 61.63 -31.03
N PRO A 231 -30.39 60.88 -29.94
CA PRO A 231 -31.29 59.72 -29.94
C PRO A 231 -32.61 59.92 -29.15
N THR A 232 -33.54 58.97 -29.22
CA THR A 232 -34.62 58.80 -28.23
C THR A 232 -34.98 57.31 -28.08
N PRO A 233 -35.08 56.77 -26.85
CA PRO A 233 -35.43 55.37 -26.60
C PRO A 233 -36.95 55.15 -26.45
N ALA A 234 -37.43 53.97 -26.82
CA ALA A 234 -38.81 53.51 -26.57
C ALA A 234 -38.81 52.28 -25.61
N PRO A 235 -39.87 52.07 -24.81
CA PRO A 235 -39.81 51.28 -23.58
C PRO A 235 -40.20 49.80 -23.72
N ALA A 236 -39.82 49.03 -22.70
CA ALA A 236 -39.98 47.58 -22.52
C ALA A 236 -41.42 47.09 -22.29
N PRO A 237 -41.69 45.77 -22.44
CA PRO A 237 -42.80 45.10 -21.77
C PRO A 237 -42.31 44.24 -20.58
N VAL A 238 -43.12 44.31 -19.53
CA VAL A 238 -43.01 43.66 -18.22
C VAL A 238 -43.72 42.31 -18.25
N LEU A 239 -43.12 41.27 -17.66
CA LEU A 239 -43.84 40.08 -17.18
C LEU A 239 -43.40 39.77 -15.74
N ALA A 240 -44.39 39.61 -14.87
CA ALA A 240 -44.30 39.41 -13.42
C ALA A 240 -44.30 37.90 -13.03
N PRO A 241 -44.41 37.51 -11.75
CA PRO A 241 -43.35 36.89 -10.96
C PRO A 241 -43.52 35.37 -10.73
N ALA A 242 -42.42 34.68 -10.44
CA ALA A 242 -42.42 33.27 -10.02
C ALA A 242 -42.79 33.11 -8.53
N VAL A 243 -43.64 32.11 -8.26
CA VAL A 243 -44.17 31.70 -6.94
C VAL A 243 -43.14 30.83 -6.19
N PRO A 244 -42.99 30.93 -4.85
CA PRO A 244 -42.03 30.09 -4.11
C PRO A 244 -42.66 28.74 -3.71
N VAL A 245 -41.89 27.65 -3.83
CA VAL A 245 -42.25 26.34 -3.25
C VAL A 245 -41.08 25.84 -2.39
N ALA A 246 -41.32 25.74 -1.08
CA ALA A 246 -40.71 24.76 -0.17
C ALA A 246 -41.84 23.79 0.22
N PRO A 247 -41.63 22.50 0.59
CA PRO A 247 -40.62 21.97 1.53
C PRO A 247 -40.00 20.62 1.06
N LEU A 248 -39.01 19.98 1.69
CA LEU A 248 -39.12 19.17 2.92
C LEU A 248 -37.73 18.76 3.42
N ARG A 249 -37.59 18.76 4.75
CA ARG A 249 -36.50 18.07 5.46
C ARG A 249 -36.69 16.55 5.32
N GLY A 250 -35.66 15.87 4.83
CA GLY A 250 -35.43 14.43 4.99
C GLY A 250 -34.07 14.24 5.65
N ALA A 251 -34.07 13.60 6.82
CA ALA A 251 -32.88 13.26 7.57
C ALA A 251 -32.20 12.00 7.01
N SER A 252 -30.87 11.95 7.24
CA SER A 252 -30.02 10.75 7.27
C SER A 252 -29.68 10.07 5.93
N THR A 253 -28.39 10.06 5.57
CA THR A 253 -27.53 8.85 5.67
C THR A 253 -26.11 9.11 5.13
N ALA A 254 -25.13 8.50 5.82
CA ALA A 254 -23.81 8.10 5.33
C ALA A 254 -22.76 9.19 5.00
N ALA A 255 -22.07 9.70 6.03
CA ALA A 255 -20.72 10.23 5.89
C ALA A 255 -19.70 9.18 6.36
N GLY A 256 -19.54 8.16 5.53
CA GLY A 256 -18.42 7.23 5.57
C GLY A 256 -17.90 7.10 4.14
N VAL A 257 -16.58 7.09 4.00
CA VAL A 257 -15.82 6.89 2.76
C VAL A 257 -15.66 8.14 1.87
N ILE A 258 -14.42 8.62 1.84
CA ILE A 258 -13.75 9.51 0.87
C ILE A 258 -14.61 9.88 -0.35
N SER A 259 -15.14 11.10 -0.42
CA SER A 259 -15.67 11.67 -1.67
C SER A 259 -14.99 12.99 -2.01
N PHE A 260 -13.81 12.90 -2.63
CA PHE A 260 -13.32 13.99 -3.45
C PHE A 260 -12.71 13.41 -4.73
N VAL A 261 -13.41 13.63 -5.85
CA VAL A 261 -12.92 13.32 -7.20
C VAL A 261 -12.65 14.66 -7.87
N PRO A 262 -11.39 14.98 -8.21
CA PRO A 262 -11.08 16.22 -8.93
C PRO A 262 -11.86 16.28 -10.25
N GLY A 263 -12.69 17.33 -10.42
CA GLY A 263 -13.42 17.63 -11.66
C GLY A 263 -14.94 17.43 -11.64
N VAL A 264 -15.55 16.96 -10.54
CA VAL A 264 -17.00 16.71 -10.47
C VAL A 264 -17.71 17.44 -9.32
N THR A 265 -16.98 17.98 -8.34
CA THR A 265 -17.59 18.68 -7.18
C THR A 265 -17.48 20.20 -7.29
N ASP A 266 -18.59 20.89 -7.00
CA ASP A 266 -18.73 22.35 -7.02
C ASP A 266 -17.77 23.04 -6.01
N PRO A 267 -16.93 24.00 -6.43
CA PRO A 267 -16.02 24.72 -5.53
C PRO A 267 -16.71 25.53 -4.42
N ALA A 268 -18.03 25.70 -4.45
CA ALA A 268 -18.78 26.46 -3.44
C ALA A 268 -19.10 25.69 -2.14
N ALA A 269 -18.89 24.37 -2.07
CA ALA A 269 -19.17 23.55 -0.88
C ALA A 269 -17.95 23.37 0.06
N ARG A 270 -17.16 24.43 0.27
CA ARG A 270 -16.05 24.44 1.24
C ARG A 270 -16.57 24.82 2.63
N PRO A 271 -16.51 23.95 3.65
CA PRO A 271 -16.61 24.39 5.04
C PRO A 271 -15.44 25.32 5.36
N ALA A 272 -15.73 26.49 5.93
CA ALA A 272 -14.72 27.45 6.38
C ALA A 272 -13.75 26.77 7.36
N ALA A 273 -12.45 26.84 7.08
CA ALA A 273 -11.42 26.32 7.98
C ALA A 273 -11.41 27.15 9.27
N ALA A 274 -11.60 26.48 10.41
CA ALA A 274 -11.37 27.06 11.72
C ALA A 274 -9.86 27.42 11.88
N PRO A 275 -9.52 28.52 12.56
CA PRO A 275 -8.15 28.99 12.67
C PRO A 275 -7.25 28.02 13.43
N ALA A 276 -6.05 27.81 12.90
CA ALA A 276 -5.03 26.94 13.45
C ALA A 276 -4.50 27.47 14.79
N ALA A 277 -4.50 26.61 15.82
CA ALA A 277 -3.79 26.85 17.06
C ALA A 277 -2.28 26.82 16.80
N THR A 278 -1.59 27.85 17.29
CA THR A 278 -0.13 28.02 17.21
C THR A 278 0.62 26.93 17.99
N PRO A 279 1.71 26.36 17.46
CA PRO A 279 2.55 25.43 18.20
C PRO A 279 3.34 26.15 19.31
N SER A 280 3.23 25.65 20.54
CA SER A 280 4.05 26.07 21.68
C SER A 280 5.47 25.50 21.59
N THR A 281 6.46 26.39 21.76
CA THR A 281 7.89 26.14 21.82
C THR A 281 8.28 25.20 22.98
N PRO A 282 9.16 24.20 22.79
CA PRO A 282 9.77 23.47 23.91
C PRO A 282 10.93 24.26 24.52
N ALA A 283 10.99 24.30 25.86
CA ALA A 283 12.05 24.93 26.66
C ALA A 283 13.39 24.14 26.60
N PRO A 284 14.55 24.78 26.91
CA PRO A 284 15.87 24.17 26.75
C PRO A 284 16.20 23.15 27.84
N ALA A 285 16.82 22.02 27.46
CA ALA A 285 17.41 21.04 28.36
C ALA A 285 18.82 21.45 28.81
N ALA A 286 19.12 21.26 30.10
CA ALA A 286 20.43 21.44 30.73
C ALA A 286 21.33 20.17 30.59
N PRO A 287 22.67 20.25 30.79
CA PRO A 287 23.61 19.38 30.08
C PRO A 287 24.32 18.27 30.90
N ALA A 288 24.86 17.31 30.12
CA ALA A 288 26.13 16.56 30.24
C ALA A 288 26.25 15.27 31.09
N ALA A 289 26.69 14.19 30.43
CA ALA A 289 27.83 13.34 30.83
C ALA A 289 28.44 12.59 29.60
N PRO A 290 29.78 12.54 29.43
CA PRO A 290 30.49 11.80 28.35
C PRO A 290 30.92 10.36 28.78
N PRO A 291 31.53 9.54 27.89
CA PRO A 291 31.21 8.12 27.72
C PRO A 291 32.17 7.12 28.39
N LEU A 292 31.74 5.86 28.56
CA LEU A 292 32.63 4.73 28.85
C LEU A 292 32.58 3.69 27.71
N SER A 293 33.74 3.46 27.09
CA SER A 293 34.00 2.39 26.12
C SER A 293 34.13 1.02 26.78
N PRO A 294 33.84 -0.10 26.09
CA PRO A 294 34.11 -1.45 26.55
C PRO A 294 35.32 -2.09 25.84
N ALA A 295 36.25 -2.67 26.60
CA ALA A 295 37.21 -3.72 26.21
C ALA A 295 37.98 -4.10 27.49
N GLY A 296 38.31 -5.35 27.82
CA GLY A 296 38.22 -6.62 27.12
C GLY A 296 38.60 -7.77 28.09
N SER A 297 38.48 -8.98 27.55
CA SER A 297 38.67 -10.31 28.15
C SER A 297 39.90 -10.54 29.03
N ALA A 298 39.75 -11.30 30.12
CA ALA A 298 40.67 -12.37 30.55
C ALA A 298 40.08 -13.21 31.71
N PHE A 299 39.92 -14.52 31.53
CA PHE A 299 39.87 -15.54 32.60
C PHE A 299 41.26 -16.20 32.70
N PRO A 300 41.69 -16.71 33.88
CA PRO A 300 41.63 -18.16 34.13
C PRO A 300 41.33 -18.56 35.61
N PRO A 301 41.15 -19.87 35.92
CA PRO A 301 40.36 -20.40 37.04
C PRO A 301 41.20 -20.90 38.24
N LEU A 302 40.55 -21.20 39.39
CA LEU A 302 40.78 -22.41 40.23
C LEU A 302 39.91 -22.44 41.52
N ASP A 303 39.27 -23.60 41.72
CA ASP A 303 38.83 -24.32 42.94
C ASP A 303 37.71 -23.82 43.90
N ALA A 304 36.74 -24.73 44.15
CA ALA A 304 35.44 -24.60 44.85
C ALA A 304 35.50 -24.80 46.39
N PRO A 305 34.40 -24.52 47.16
CA PRO A 305 33.36 -25.54 47.46
C PRO A 305 31.91 -24.97 47.55
N PRO A 306 30.85 -25.80 47.76
CA PRO A 306 29.47 -25.42 47.45
C PRO A 306 28.76 -24.76 48.63
N SER A 307 28.08 -23.64 48.39
CA SER A 307 27.04 -23.14 49.29
C SER A 307 25.92 -22.49 48.48
N ALA A 308 24.71 -23.00 48.69
CA ALA A 308 23.46 -22.39 48.28
C ALA A 308 23.37 -20.96 48.82
N ASP A 309 23.12 -19.99 47.95
CA ASP A 309 21.89 -19.21 47.98
C ASP A 309 21.83 -18.31 46.75
N VAL A 310 20.70 -18.34 46.05
CA VAL A 310 20.42 -17.48 44.89
C VAL A 310 19.59 -16.33 45.44
N ASP A 311 20.23 -15.24 45.87
CA ASP A 311 19.54 -13.95 46.09
C ASP A 311 19.35 -13.31 44.71
N GLU A 312 18.26 -13.54 43.97
CA GLU A 312 16.91 -13.02 44.22
C GLU A 312 16.87 -11.55 44.69
N THR A 313 17.61 -10.67 44.01
CA THR A 313 17.25 -9.24 43.99
C THR A 313 16.06 -9.01 43.05
N ARG A 314 14.86 -9.47 43.46
CA ARG A 314 13.58 -9.00 42.93
C ARG A 314 12.81 -8.28 44.02
N LEU A 315 12.61 -6.99 43.80
CA LEU A 315 11.68 -6.14 44.53
C LEU A 315 10.27 -6.75 44.55
N SER A 316 9.92 -7.44 45.64
CA SER A 316 8.55 -7.87 45.92
C SER A 316 7.74 -6.68 46.47
N GLY A 317 7.23 -5.83 45.58
CA GLY A 317 5.96 -5.15 45.86
C GLY A 317 4.82 -6.19 45.81
N PRO A 318 3.66 -5.95 46.46
CA PRO A 318 2.53 -6.88 46.36
C PRO A 318 2.17 -7.04 44.89
N ALA A 319 2.42 -8.24 44.33
CA ALA A 319 2.12 -8.55 42.95
C ALA A 319 0.61 -8.47 42.77
N ARG A 320 0.12 -7.34 42.22
CA ARG A 320 -1.27 -7.20 41.83
C ARG A 320 -1.56 -8.34 40.86
N GLN A 321 -2.50 -9.22 41.18
CA GLN A 321 -2.85 -10.31 40.28
C GLN A 321 -3.53 -9.74 39.02
N PRO A 322 -3.20 -10.24 37.81
CA PRO A 322 -3.90 -9.81 36.60
C PRO A 322 -5.37 -10.20 36.67
N LEU A 323 -6.24 -9.46 35.98
CA LEU A 323 -7.67 -9.77 35.85
C LEU A 323 -7.91 -10.79 34.73
N ALA A 324 -7.07 -10.74 33.70
CA ALA A 324 -7.02 -11.69 32.60
C ALA A 324 -5.57 -11.82 32.11
N ARG A 325 -5.28 -12.89 31.37
CA ARG A 325 -4.01 -13.08 30.68
C ARG A 325 -4.28 -13.24 29.19
N ILE A 326 -3.54 -12.51 28.37
CA ILE A 326 -3.56 -12.67 26.92
C ILE A 326 -2.33 -13.48 26.52
N VAL A 327 -2.54 -14.62 25.87
CA VAL A 327 -1.48 -15.48 25.36
C VAL A 327 -1.50 -15.45 23.84
N TRP A 328 -0.46 -14.87 23.25
CA TRP A 328 -0.32 -14.79 21.81
C TRP A 328 0.09 -16.14 21.22
N ASP A 329 -0.19 -16.31 19.94
CA ASP A 329 0.26 -17.41 19.07
C ASP A 329 1.75 -17.77 19.15
N ASP A 330 2.63 -16.80 19.43
CA ASP A 330 4.07 -17.03 19.66
C ASP A 330 4.43 -17.45 21.10
N GLY A 331 3.42 -17.60 21.97
CA GLY A 331 3.56 -17.94 23.38
C GLY A 331 3.79 -16.75 24.31
N THR A 332 3.92 -15.53 23.79
CA THR A 332 4.08 -14.31 24.61
C THR A 332 2.84 -14.07 25.47
N ARG A 333 3.05 -13.73 26.75
CA ARG A 333 1.96 -13.56 27.73
C ARG A 333 1.91 -12.14 28.27
N HIS A 334 0.72 -11.53 28.27
CA HIS A 334 0.48 -10.22 28.86
C HIS A 334 -0.62 -10.28 29.92
N GLY A 335 -0.35 -9.77 31.11
CA GLY A 335 -1.36 -9.58 32.15
C GLY A 335 -2.19 -8.32 31.88
N VAL A 336 -3.50 -8.43 31.99
CA VAL A 336 -4.45 -7.32 31.89
C VAL A 336 -4.85 -6.92 33.31
N TYR A 337 -4.39 -5.75 33.77
CA TYR A 337 -4.66 -5.24 35.13
C TYR A 337 -5.76 -4.18 35.18
N GLY A 338 -6.17 -3.69 34.01
CA GLY A 338 -7.12 -2.62 33.79
C GLY A 338 -7.22 -2.34 32.29
N ARG A 339 -7.60 -1.11 31.90
CA ARG A 339 -7.64 -0.72 30.49
C ARG A 339 -6.25 -0.89 29.85
N SER A 340 -6.18 -1.64 28.76
CA SER A 340 -4.94 -2.03 28.10
C SER A 340 -5.08 -1.89 26.59
N VAL A 341 -4.18 -1.18 25.94
CA VAL A 341 -4.23 -0.87 24.51
C VAL A 341 -3.16 -1.65 23.78
N PHE A 342 -3.57 -2.40 22.75
CA PHE A 342 -2.73 -3.32 22.00
C PHE A 342 -2.55 -2.87 20.56
N GLY A 343 -1.39 -3.16 19.99
CA GLY A 343 -1.09 -2.92 18.58
C GLY A 343 0.41 -3.01 18.32
N ARG A 344 0.84 -2.81 17.06
CA ARG A 344 2.27 -2.90 16.71
C ARG A 344 3.11 -1.75 17.28
N ASN A 345 2.49 -0.59 17.51
CA ASN A 345 3.14 0.58 18.10
C ASN A 345 2.09 1.52 18.71
N PRO A 346 1.41 1.13 19.79
CA PRO A 346 0.32 1.90 20.35
C PRO A 346 0.86 3.22 20.93
N SER A 347 0.09 4.30 20.84
CA SER A 347 0.41 5.55 21.55
C SER A 347 0.26 5.36 23.06
N ALA A 348 1.04 6.09 23.85
CA ALA A 348 0.77 6.18 25.28
C ALA A 348 -0.53 6.97 25.48
N GLU A 349 -1.46 6.42 26.27
CA GLU A 349 -2.72 7.07 26.64
C GLU A 349 -2.81 7.12 28.17
N PRO A 350 -3.40 8.19 28.74
CA PRO A 350 -3.69 8.24 30.17
C PRO A 350 -4.59 7.07 30.58
N ASP A 351 -4.30 6.49 31.74
CA ASP A 351 -5.07 5.41 32.35
C ASP A 351 -5.22 4.16 31.47
N ALA A 352 -4.26 3.92 30.58
CA ALA A 352 -4.16 2.73 29.76
C ALA A 352 -2.76 2.11 29.82
N THR A 353 -2.71 0.80 30.04
CA THR A 353 -1.47 0.04 29.90
C THR A 353 -1.18 -0.14 28.41
N ARG A 354 -0.02 0.35 27.97
CA ARG A 354 0.44 0.21 26.60
C ARG A 354 1.05 -1.18 26.39
N VAL A 355 0.52 -1.95 25.43
CA VAL A 355 1.03 -3.29 25.11
C VAL A 355 1.45 -3.35 23.64
N PRO A 356 2.74 -3.11 23.34
CA PRO A 356 3.26 -3.32 21.99
C PRO A 356 3.30 -4.82 21.68
N VAL A 357 2.73 -5.20 20.54
CA VAL A 357 2.70 -6.57 20.04
C VAL A 357 3.63 -6.65 18.84
N ARG A 358 4.59 -7.57 18.86
CA ARG A 358 5.48 -7.78 17.72
C ARG A 358 4.67 -8.38 16.58
N ASP A 359 4.59 -7.66 15.47
CA ASP A 359 3.88 -8.11 14.28
C ASP A 359 4.73 -7.82 13.05
N GLU A 360 5.27 -8.88 12.44
CA GLU A 360 6.16 -8.79 11.28
C GLU A 360 5.39 -8.70 9.96
N THR A 361 4.10 -9.06 9.95
CA THR A 361 3.26 -9.01 8.76
C THR A 361 2.54 -7.67 8.59
N LEU A 362 2.64 -6.78 9.59
CA LEU A 362 1.93 -5.49 9.64
C LEU A 362 0.41 -5.65 9.54
N SER A 363 -0.08 -6.81 9.96
CA SER A 363 -1.50 -7.12 10.07
C SER A 363 -2.15 -6.44 11.29
N LEU A 364 -1.36 -5.87 12.21
CA LEU A 364 -1.82 -5.05 13.32
C LEU A 364 -1.69 -3.55 13.02
N SER A 365 -2.77 -2.79 13.23
CA SER A 365 -2.71 -1.33 13.35
C SER A 365 -1.75 -0.89 14.46
N LYS A 366 -1.26 0.36 14.39
CA LYS A 366 -0.39 0.96 15.43
C LYS A 366 -1.05 0.82 16.80
N THR A 367 -2.29 1.26 16.89
CA THR A 367 -3.26 0.96 17.95
C THR A 367 -4.38 0.16 17.29
N HIS A 368 -4.58 -1.10 17.67
CA HIS A 368 -5.51 -2.01 17.00
C HIS A 368 -6.78 -2.19 17.82
N PHE A 369 -6.64 -2.57 19.08
CA PHE A 369 -7.78 -2.77 19.97
C PHE A 369 -7.38 -2.42 21.39
N GLU A 370 -8.38 -2.21 22.24
CA GLU A 370 -8.18 -2.14 23.67
C GLU A 370 -9.04 -3.15 24.40
N LEU A 371 -8.50 -3.64 25.51
CA LEU A 371 -9.23 -4.44 26.47
C LEU A 371 -9.58 -3.57 27.66
N VAL A 372 -10.85 -3.56 28.01
CA VAL A 372 -11.36 -2.88 29.20
C VAL A 372 -12.04 -3.88 30.11
N VAL A 373 -11.91 -3.68 31.40
CA VAL A 373 -12.64 -4.43 32.42
C VAL A 373 -13.63 -3.48 33.05
N ASP A 374 -14.90 -3.86 33.10
CA ASP A 374 -15.94 -3.08 33.78
C ASP A 374 -15.95 -3.33 35.30
N GLU A 375 -16.88 -2.67 35.99
CA GLU A 375 -17.05 -2.77 37.44
C GLU A 375 -17.43 -4.19 37.90
N GLN A 376 -18.09 -4.96 37.04
CA GLN A 376 -18.50 -6.34 37.26
C GLN A 376 -17.38 -7.35 36.91
N ARG A 377 -16.14 -6.89 36.73
CA ARG A 377 -14.97 -7.69 36.30
C ARG A 377 -15.15 -8.38 34.95
N ALA A 378 -16.01 -7.83 34.13
CA ALA A 378 -16.34 -8.34 32.84
C ALA A 378 -15.37 -7.75 31.80
N LEU A 379 -14.66 -8.62 31.04
CA LEU A 379 -13.71 -8.22 29.99
C LEU A 379 -14.39 -7.88 28.66
N TRP A 380 -14.05 -6.73 28.08
CA TRP A 380 -14.57 -6.27 26.80
C TRP A 380 -13.42 -5.91 25.87
N VAL A 381 -13.59 -6.20 24.58
CA VAL A 381 -12.71 -5.70 23.52
C VAL A 381 -13.39 -4.56 22.79
N ILE A 382 -12.63 -3.53 22.47
CA ILE A 382 -13.04 -2.42 21.63
C ILE A 382 -12.04 -2.37 20.47
N ASP A 383 -12.51 -2.57 19.24
CA ASP A 383 -11.69 -2.38 18.06
C ASP A 383 -11.49 -0.88 17.82
N ARG A 384 -10.22 -0.43 17.74
CA ARG A 384 -9.85 0.98 17.64
C ARG A 384 -9.75 1.43 16.19
N GLU A 385 -10.82 1.16 15.43
CA GLU A 385 -10.90 1.41 13.99
C GLU A 385 -9.73 0.78 13.24
N SER A 386 -9.40 -0.47 13.59
CA SER A 386 -8.31 -1.17 12.96
C SER A 386 -8.60 -1.50 11.50
N THR A 387 -7.54 -1.69 10.71
CA THR A 387 -7.68 -2.01 9.29
C THR A 387 -8.18 -3.43 9.04
N ASN A 388 -7.81 -4.38 9.91
CA ASN A 388 -8.11 -5.80 9.74
C ASN A 388 -9.22 -6.31 10.68
N GLY A 389 -9.69 -5.47 11.60
CA GLY A 389 -10.73 -5.81 12.57
C GLY A 389 -10.26 -6.79 13.64
N VAL A 390 -11.15 -7.02 14.60
CA VAL A 390 -10.99 -8.05 15.63
C VAL A 390 -12.15 -9.04 15.52
N VAL A 391 -11.83 -10.33 15.44
CA VAL A 391 -12.83 -11.41 15.46
C VAL A 391 -12.66 -12.23 16.73
N ILE A 392 -13.74 -12.39 17.48
CA ILE A 392 -13.80 -13.23 18.68
C ILE A 392 -14.31 -14.61 18.27
N ARG A 393 -13.46 -15.62 18.43
CA ARG A 393 -13.80 -17.01 18.19
C ARG A 393 -14.06 -17.75 19.51
N ARG A 394 -15.25 -18.32 19.63
CA ARG A 394 -15.69 -19.17 20.75
C ARG A 394 -16.10 -20.53 20.23
N GLY A 395 -15.22 -21.52 20.33
CA GLY A 395 -15.42 -22.82 19.68
C GLY A 395 -15.56 -22.66 18.16
N THR A 396 -16.72 -23.03 17.63
CA THR A 396 -17.10 -22.86 16.20
C THR A 396 -17.76 -21.51 15.90
N GLN A 397 -18.19 -20.75 16.90
CA GLN A 397 -18.81 -19.44 16.72
C GLN A 397 -17.74 -18.37 16.48
N ARG A 398 -17.97 -17.51 15.50
CA ARG A 398 -17.17 -16.31 15.24
C ARG A 398 -18.04 -15.06 15.31
N GLN A 399 -17.58 -14.06 16.05
CA GLN A 399 -18.23 -12.76 16.18
C GLN A 399 -17.20 -11.67 15.87
N THR A 400 -17.45 -10.90 14.81
CA THR A 400 -16.64 -9.71 14.52
C THR A 400 -17.00 -8.59 15.50
N ALA A 401 -16.01 -7.98 16.11
CA ALA A 401 -16.19 -6.78 16.92
C ALA A 401 -16.50 -5.60 16.00
N VAL A 402 -17.51 -4.80 16.35
CA VAL A 402 -17.82 -3.58 15.60
C VAL A 402 -16.81 -2.49 16.00
N PRO A 403 -16.15 -1.81 15.05
CA PRO A 403 -15.22 -0.72 15.36
C PRO A 403 -15.83 0.33 16.29
N GLY A 404 -15.11 0.67 17.35
CA GLY A 404 -15.53 1.65 18.37
C GLY A 404 -16.52 1.12 19.42
N GLU A 405 -17.12 -0.05 19.22
CA GLU A 405 -18.11 -0.62 20.16
C GLU A 405 -17.50 -1.67 21.09
N ARG A 406 -18.06 -1.77 22.30
CA ARG A 406 -17.67 -2.78 23.29
C ARG A 406 -18.26 -4.13 22.92
N THR A 407 -17.40 -5.08 22.61
CA THR A 407 -17.78 -6.47 22.34
C THR A 407 -17.33 -7.39 23.49
N ARG A 408 -18.23 -8.25 23.98
CA ARG A 408 -18.01 -9.07 25.17
C ARG A 408 -17.00 -10.19 24.89
N VAL A 409 -15.97 -10.29 25.74
CA VAL A 409 -14.96 -11.37 25.68
C VAL A 409 -15.05 -12.24 26.93
N ARG A 410 -14.90 -13.55 26.75
CA ARG A 410 -14.89 -14.56 27.82
C ARG A 410 -13.53 -15.23 27.90
N MET A 411 -13.25 -15.81 29.07
CA MET A 411 -12.10 -16.69 29.23
C MET A 411 -12.25 -17.91 28.31
N GLY A 412 -11.15 -18.30 27.66
CA GLY A 412 -11.10 -19.32 26.62
C GLY A 412 -11.41 -18.82 25.20
N ASP A 413 -11.88 -17.57 25.04
CA ASP A 413 -12.07 -17.00 23.70
C ASP A 413 -10.72 -16.77 23.02
N VAL A 414 -10.69 -16.93 21.70
CA VAL A 414 -9.54 -16.60 20.86
C VAL A 414 -9.87 -15.37 20.05
N LEU A 415 -9.05 -14.34 20.21
CA LEU A 415 -9.09 -13.12 19.41
C LEU A 415 -8.24 -13.35 18.16
N GLU A 416 -8.85 -13.24 16.99
CA GLU A 416 -8.19 -13.27 15.69
C GLU A 416 -8.04 -11.81 15.22
N ILE A 417 -6.80 -11.36 15.04
CA ILE A 417 -6.43 -9.96 14.83
C ILE A 417 -5.44 -9.91 13.65
N GLY A 418 -5.95 -9.65 12.45
CA GLY A 418 -5.14 -9.77 11.24
C GLY A 418 -4.62 -11.21 11.08
N ASP A 419 -3.29 -11.37 11.00
CA ASP A 419 -2.64 -12.68 10.90
C ASP A 419 -2.26 -13.28 12.27
N ARG A 420 -2.47 -12.52 13.36
CA ARG A 420 -2.14 -12.95 14.72
C ARG A 420 -3.37 -13.49 15.41
N SER A 421 -3.14 -14.39 16.36
CA SER A 421 -4.19 -14.82 17.28
C SER A 421 -3.74 -14.73 18.73
N ALA A 422 -4.69 -14.47 19.63
CA ALA A 422 -4.44 -14.40 21.05
C ALA A 422 -5.55 -15.08 21.84
N THR A 423 -5.17 -15.96 22.77
CA THR A 423 -6.11 -16.65 23.66
C THR A 423 -6.26 -15.87 24.96
N VAL A 424 -7.50 -15.75 25.42
CA VAL A 424 -7.84 -15.10 26.68
C VAL A 424 -7.88 -16.15 27.78
N GLU A 425 -6.95 -16.11 28.71
CA GLU A 425 -6.83 -17.04 29.83
C GLU A 425 -7.16 -16.38 31.17
N VAL A 426 -7.52 -17.21 32.14
CA VAL A 426 -7.64 -16.78 33.54
C VAL A 426 -6.25 -16.43 34.06
N ALA A 427 -6.15 -15.33 34.80
CA ALA A 427 -4.96 -15.05 35.57
C ALA A 427 -4.91 -15.98 36.79
N SER A 428 -4.12 -17.05 36.71
CA SER A 428 -3.78 -17.92 37.85
C SER A 428 -2.71 -17.32 38.74
#